data_AF-A0A3D3DD23-F1
#
_entry.id   AF-A0A3D3DD23-F1
#
_cell.length_a   1.000
_cell.length_b   1.000
_cell.length_c   1.000
_cell.angle_alpha   90.00
_cell.angle_beta   90.00
_cell.angle_gamma   90.00
#
_symmetry.space_group_name_H-M   'P 1'
#
loop_
_entity.id
_entity.type
_entity.pdbx_description
1 polymer ?
#
loop_
_entity_poly.entity_id
_entity_poly.type
_entity_poly.pdbx_seq_one_letter_code
_entity_poly.pdbx_strand_id
1 'polypeptide(L)'
;MKNINKGFLANLITFSRIAFIPFLIVGELQEKYFQSLMIILLISMSDIIDGMVAKQAEGSCKGGDIFDIAADFMVVLSIFVLWYLKQIVSAYIIFLILFSFISFVYISFLKKKIVKNKIGKYVGAVCFSGITVIIFTRLCPKEIYSSVQNLTLIFISIYLIISIIENIRSIAKEIKYEQK
;
A
#
# COMPACT_ATOMS: atom_id res chain seq x y z
N MET A 1 -17.79 -20.27 -24.47
CA MET A 1 -17.03 -20.06 -23.21
C MET A 1 -17.47 -18.73 -22.62
N LYS A 2 -18.01 -18.78 -21.40
CA LYS A 2 -18.82 -17.75 -20.76
C LYS A 2 -17.98 -16.49 -20.52
N ASN A 3 -18.48 -15.32 -20.93
CA ASN A 3 -17.93 -14.00 -20.58
C ASN A 3 -17.89 -13.89 -19.05
N ILE A 4 -16.76 -14.26 -18.42
CA ILE A 4 -16.57 -14.03 -16.99
C ILE A 4 -16.50 -12.51 -16.84
N ASN A 5 -17.46 -11.96 -16.10
CA ASN A 5 -17.60 -10.53 -15.90
C ASN A 5 -16.30 -9.98 -15.30
N LYS A 6 -15.50 -9.24 -16.09
CA LYS A 6 -14.14 -8.83 -15.72
C LYS A 6 -14.08 -8.05 -14.39
N GLY A 7 -15.17 -7.34 -14.03
CA GLY A 7 -15.29 -6.67 -12.73
C GLY A 7 -15.44 -7.62 -11.54
N PHE A 8 -16.03 -8.81 -11.74
CA PHE A 8 -16.10 -9.84 -10.69
C PHE A 8 -14.72 -10.45 -10.40
N LEU A 9 -13.92 -10.65 -11.45
CA LEU A 9 -12.54 -11.12 -11.35
C LEU A 9 -11.66 -10.13 -10.56
N ALA A 10 -11.72 -8.83 -10.89
CA ALA A 10 -11.00 -7.79 -10.17
C ALA A 10 -11.38 -7.75 -8.67
N ASN A 11 -12.69 -7.76 -8.36
CA ASN A 11 -13.16 -7.76 -6.98
C ASN A 11 -12.70 -9.01 -6.20
N LEU A 12 -12.67 -10.18 -6.85
CA LEU A 12 -12.20 -11.42 -6.23
C LEU A 12 -10.71 -11.35 -5.89
N ILE A 13 -9.91 -10.72 -6.76
CA ILE A 13 -8.47 -10.55 -6.52
C ILE A 13 -8.23 -9.53 -5.41
N THR A 14 -8.93 -8.39 -5.37
CA THR A 14 -8.85 -7.46 -4.24
C THR A 14 -9.29 -8.10 -2.92
N PHE A 15 -10.36 -8.92 -2.94
CA PHE A 15 -10.81 -9.67 -1.76
C PHE A 15 -9.77 -10.68 -1.29
N SER A 16 -9.06 -11.32 -2.23
CA SER A 16 -7.98 -12.26 -1.91
C SER A 16 -6.86 -11.59 -1.12
N ARG A 17 -6.50 -10.33 -1.44
CA ARG A 17 -5.47 -9.59 -0.70
C ARG A 17 -5.86 -9.37 0.75
N ILE A 18 -7.11 -8.98 1.00
CA ILE A 18 -7.64 -8.83 2.36
C ILE A 18 -7.67 -10.19 3.08
N ALA A 19 -8.07 -11.25 2.39
CA ALA A 19 -8.08 -12.60 2.94
C ALA A 19 -6.68 -13.10 3.34
N PHE A 20 -5.61 -12.65 2.67
CA PHE A 20 -4.23 -13.00 3.00
C PHE A 20 -3.66 -12.26 4.24
N ILE A 21 -4.25 -11.13 4.66
CA ILE A 21 -3.82 -10.37 5.84
C ILE A 21 -3.68 -11.23 7.10
N PRO A 22 -4.70 -12.00 7.56
CA PRO A 22 -4.58 -12.82 8.76
C PRO A 22 -3.46 -13.86 8.65
N PHE A 23 -3.26 -14.47 7.48
CA PHE A 23 -2.18 -15.44 7.28
C PHE A 23 -0.80 -14.78 7.37
N LEU A 24 -0.66 -13.56 6.82
CA LEU A 24 0.56 -12.77 6.94
C LEU A 24 0.85 -12.40 8.40
N ILE A 25 -0.17 -11.96 9.15
CA ILE A 25 -0.05 -11.64 10.58
C ILE A 25 0.36 -12.86 11.39
N VAL A 26 -0.29 -14.02 11.18
CA VAL A 26 0.03 -15.26 11.89
C VAL A 26 1.45 -15.72 11.56
N GLY A 27 1.89 -15.62 10.29
CA GLY A 27 3.27 -15.92 9.89
C GLY A 27 4.29 -15.06 10.63
N GLU A 28 4.04 -13.75 10.71
CA GLU A 28 4.90 -12.79 11.42
C GLU A 28 4.89 -12.97 12.95
N LEU A 29 3.76 -13.38 13.53
CA LEU A 29 3.64 -13.70 14.97
C LEU A 29 4.38 -14.99 15.32
N GLN A 30 4.32 -16.00 14.44
CA GLN A 30 5.02 -17.28 14.62
C GLN A 30 6.48 -17.27 14.16
N GLU A 31 6.99 -16.09 13.77
CA GLU A 31 8.36 -15.92 13.25
C GLU A 31 8.68 -16.78 12.02
N LYS A 32 7.64 -17.19 11.29
CA LYS A 32 7.77 -17.94 10.02
C LYS A 32 8.03 -16.98 8.87
N TYR A 33 9.16 -16.27 8.92
CA TYR A 33 9.46 -15.17 7.99
C TYR A 33 9.48 -15.61 6.52
N PHE A 34 9.88 -16.85 6.23
CA PHE A 34 9.83 -17.37 4.86
C PHE A 34 8.39 -17.50 4.35
N GLN A 35 7.48 -17.96 5.20
CA GLN A 35 6.05 -18.02 4.87
C GLN A 35 5.47 -16.61 4.71
N SER A 36 5.80 -15.68 5.62
CA SER A 36 5.40 -14.28 5.49
C SER A 36 5.88 -13.66 4.18
N LEU A 37 7.12 -13.96 3.78
CA LEU A 37 7.71 -13.48 2.53
C LEU A 37 6.94 -14.00 1.31
N MET A 38 6.61 -15.29 1.28
CA MET A 38 5.81 -15.85 0.20
C MET A 38 4.42 -15.20 0.13
N ILE A 39 3.77 -14.97 1.27
CA ILE A 39 2.44 -14.34 1.30
C ILE A 39 2.49 -12.90 0.80
N ILE A 40 3.46 -12.08 1.25
CA ILE A 40 3.56 -10.68 0.78
C ILE A 40 3.90 -10.60 -0.71
N LEU A 41 4.71 -11.53 -1.23
CA LEU A 41 4.99 -11.63 -2.66
C LEU A 41 3.73 -12.02 -3.44
N LEU A 42 2.93 -12.98 -2.95
CA LEU A 42 1.64 -13.35 -3.57
C LEU A 42 0.67 -12.17 -3.60
N ILE A 43 0.54 -11.41 -2.50
CA ILE A 43 -0.28 -10.20 -2.45
C ILE A 43 0.20 -9.18 -3.50
N SER A 44 1.52 -8.93 -3.54
CA SER A 44 2.11 -7.93 -4.44
C SER A 44 2.02 -8.34 -5.92
N MET A 45 2.15 -9.63 -6.23
CA MET A 45 2.00 -10.15 -7.60
C MET A 45 0.55 -10.10 -8.07
N SER A 46 -0.42 -10.27 -7.17
CA SER A 46 -1.85 -10.21 -7.49
C SER A 46 -2.24 -8.84 -8.07
N ASP A 47 -1.65 -7.75 -7.56
CA ASP A 47 -1.85 -6.38 -8.04
C ASP A 47 -1.30 -6.16 -9.47
N ILE A 48 -0.12 -6.70 -9.77
CA ILE A 48 0.48 -6.61 -11.11
C ILE A 48 -0.39 -7.34 -12.14
N ILE A 49 -0.91 -8.51 -11.78
CA ILE A 49 -1.78 -9.32 -12.64
C ILE A 49 -3.11 -8.59 -12.88
N ASP A 50 -3.72 -7.99 -11.85
CA ASP A 50 -4.92 -7.16 -11.99
C ASP A 50 -4.70 -5.97 -12.94
N GLY A 51 -3.60 -5.24 -12.76
CA GLY A 51 -3.25 -4.09 -13.60
C GLY A 51 -3.02 -4.45 -15.07
N MET A 52 -2.51 -5.66 -15.35
CA MET A 52 -2.34 -6.18 -16.71
C MET A 52 -3.68 -6.61 -17.34
N VAL A 53 -4.54 -7.30 -16.58
CA VAL A 53 -5.85 -7.77 -17.04
C VAL A 53 -6.82 -6.59 -17.24
N ALA A 54 -6.77 -5.59 -16.37
CA ALA A 54 -7.59 -4.37 -16.47
C ALA A 54 -7.17 -3.48 -17.65
N LYS A 55 -5.87 -3.39 -17.99
CA LYS A 55 -5.39 -2.64 -19.16
C LYS A 55 -5.86 -3.21 -20.51
N GLN A 56 -6.13 -4.51 -20.57
CA GLN A 56 -6.69 -5.17 -21.76
C GLN A 56 -8.23 -5.12 -21.81
N ALA A 57 -8.87 -4.55 -20.79
CA ALA A 57 -10.30 -4.37 -20.73
C ALA A 57 -10.61 -2.87 -20.88
N GLU A 58 -10.97 -2.45 -22.08
CA GLU A 58 -11.40 -1.08 -22.41
C GLU A 58 -12.67 -0.69 -21.62
N GLY A 59 -12.51 -0.33 -20.35
CA GLY A 59 -13.63 0.01 -19.47
C GLY A 59 -13.38 -0.33 -18.01
N SER A 60 -12.40 0.31 -17.38
CA SER A 60 -12.21 0.19 -15.93
C SER A 60 -13.35 0.87 -15.18
N CYS A 61 -14.05 0.09 -14.33
CA CYS A 61 -15.10 0.57 -13.45
C CYS A 61 -14.50 1.48 -12.37
N LYS A 62 -14.89 2.76 -12.34
CA LYS A 62 -14.42 3.78 -11.38
C LYS A 62 -14.51 3.37 -9.90
N GLY A 63 -15.38 2.42 -9.54
CA GLY A 63 -15.55 1.93 -8.17
C GLY A 63 -14.54 0.86 -7.74
N GLY A 64 -13.98 0.08 -8.67
CA GLY A 64 -12.99 -0.96 -8.36
C GLY A 64 -11.67 -0.34 -7.89
N ASP A 65 -11.24 0.73 -8.56
CA ASP A 65 -9.99 1.44 -8.25
C ASP A 65 -9.91 1.96 -6.80
N ILE A 66 -11.04 2.37 -6.20
CA ILE A 66 -11.07 2.87 -4.82
C ILE A 66 -10.97 1.71 -3.82
N PHE A 67 -11.67 0.61 -4.09
CA PHE A 67 -11.63 -0.58 -3.24
C PHE A 67 -10.24 -1.21 -3.25
N ASP A 68 -9.57 -1.18 -4.39
CA ASP A 68 -8.20 -1.62 -4.61
C ASP A 68 -7.20 -0.85 -3.72
N ILE A 69 -7.26 0.49 -3.80
CA ILE A 69 -6.45 1.40 -2.98
C ILE A 69 -6.72 1.21 -1.48
N ALA A 70 -7.96 0.93 -1.10
CA ALA A 70 -8.33 0.69 0.29
C ALA A 70 -7.79 -0.65 0.81
N ALA A 71 -7.88 -1.72 0.02
CA ALA A 71 -7.36 -3.04 0.39
C ALA A 71 -5.84 -3.03 0.58
N ASP A 72 -5.12 -2.36 -0.33
CA ASP A 72 -3.67 -2.17 -0.22
C ASP A 72 -3.29 -1.42 1.05
N PHE A 73 -4.03 -0.35 1.36
CA PHE A 73 -3.84 0.41 2.59
C PHE A 73 -4.10 -0.45 3.83
N MET A 74 -5.12 -1.31 3.82
CA MET A 74 -5.39 -2.24 4.93
C MET A 74 -4.24 -3.23 5.15
N VAL A 75 -3.66 -3.79 4.09
CA VAL A 75 -2.49 -4.69 4.21
C VAL A 75 -1.32 -3.95 4.84
N VAL A 76 -0.96 -2.77 4.31
CA VAL A 76 0.15 -1.95 4.81
C VAL A 76 -0.07 -1.59 6.28
N LEU A 77 -1.23 -1.02 6.61
CA LEU A 77 -1.55 -0.59 7.96
C LEU A 77 -1.51 -1.76 8.95
N SER A 78 -2.08 -2.91 8.59
CA SER A 78 -2.12 -4.10 9.45
C SER A 78 -0.72 -4.57 9.84
N ILE A 79 0.22 -4.59 8.89
CA ILE A 79 1.60 -5.02 9.15
C ILE A 79 2.40 -4.01 9.94
N PHE A 80 2.27 -2.71 9.66
CA PHE A 80 2.94 -1.69 10.45
C PHE A 80 2.41 -1.63 11.88
N VAL A 81 1.10 -1.84 12.09
CA VAL A 81 0.51 -1.97 13.43
C VAL A 81 1.06 -3.21 14.14
N LEU A 82 1.12 -4.36 13.47
CA LEU A 82 1.71 -5.57 14.04
C LEU A 82 3.17 -5.34 14.48
N TRP A 83 3.97 -4.70 13.63
CA TRP A 83 5.36 -4.40 13.95
C TRP A 83 5.50 -3.38 15.07
N TYR A 84 4.57 -2.43 15.21
CA TYR A 84 4.53 -1.53 16.36
C TYR A 84 4.26 -2.30 17.64
N LEU A 85 3.29 -3.23 17.63
CA LEU A 85 2.99 -4.10 18.77
C LEU A 85 4.18 -5.00 19.14
N LYS A 86 4.98 -5.44 18.17
CA LYS A 86 6.25 -6.16 18.39
C LYS A 86 7.43 -5.24 18.77
N GLN A 87 7.20 -3.92 18.95
CA GLN A 87 8.23 -2.90 19.22
C GLN A 87 9.35 -2.81 18.17
N ILE A 88 9.05 -3.19 16.93
CA ILE A 88 9.97 -3.20 15.80
C ILE A 88 9.99 -1.82 15.11
N VAL A 89 8.84 -1.15 15.07
CA VAL A 89 8.68 0.19 14.49
C VAL A 89 8.05 1.13 15.51
N SER A 90 8.35 2.41 15.40
CA SER A 90 7.74 3.44 16.25
C SER A 90 6.38 3.89 15.71
N ALA A 91 5.51 4.37 16.60
CA ALA A 91 4.16 4.82 16.24
C ALA A 91 4.12 5.94 15.18
N TYR A 92 5.17 6.76 15.07
CA TYR A 92 5.21 7.87 14.10
C TYR A 92 4.99 7.41 12.65
N ILE A 93 5.47 6.21 12.28
CA ILE A 93 5.34 5.74 10.89
C ILE A 93 3.88 5.39 10.54
N ILE A 94 3.12 4.92 11.52
CA ILE A 94 1.69 4.64 11.37
C ILE A 94 0.94 5.96 11.10
N PHE A 95 1.27 7.02 11.85
CA PHE A 95 0.70 8.35 11.61
C PHE A 95 1.07 8.90 10.23
N LEU A 96 2.33 8.73 9.78
CA LEU A 96 2.73 9.13 8.43
C LEU A 96 1.96 8.38 7.34
N ILE A 97 1.76 7.08 7.49
CA ILE A 97 0.97 6.26 6.58
C ILE A 97 -0.49 6.75 6.54
N LEU A 98 -1.10 6.98 7.71
CA LEU A 98 -2.48 7.51 7.81
C LEU A 98 -2.62 8.89 7.16
N PHE A 99 -1.73 9.83 7.47
CA PHE A 99 -1.80 11.18 6.89
C PHE A 99 -1.56 11.18 5.38
N SER A 100 -0.62 10.35 4.89
CA SER A 100 -0.39 10.20 3.46
C SER A 100 -1.64 9.67 2.75
N PHE A 101 -2.29 8.65 3.32
CA PHE A 101 -3.51 8.09 2.77
C PHE A 101 -4.70 9.06 2.80
N ILE A 102 -4.96 9.69 3.95
CA ILE A 102 -6.06 10.66 4.10
C ILE A 102 -5.88 11.83 3.13
N SER A 103 -4.66 12.37 3.04
CA SER A 103 -4.37 13.47 2.12
C SER A 103 -4.55 13.07 0.65
N PHE A 104 -4.21 11.83 0.29
CA PHE A 104 -4.41 11.27 -1.05
C PHE A 104 -5.88 11.05 -1.40
N VAL A 105 -6.67 10.53 -0.46
CA VAL A 105 -8.12 10.35 -0.64
C VAL A 105 -8.82 11.70 -0.77
N TYR A 106 -8.47 12.66 0.09
CA TYR A 106 -9.08 13.99 0.07
C TYR A 106 -8.83 14.73 -1.25
N ILE A 107 -7.60 14.73 -1.77
CA ILE A 107 -7.30 15.37 -3.06
C ILE A 107 -7.98 14.64 -4.24
N SER A 108 -8.13 13.32 -4.16
CA SER A 108 -8.87 12.53 -5.16
C SER A 108 -10.37 12.83 -5.15
N PHE A 109 -10.92 13.11 -3.97
CA PHE A 109 -12.30 13.56 -3.83
C PHE A 109 -12.51 14.96 -4.42
N LEU A 110 -11.63 15.93 -4.09
CA LEU A 110 -11.72 17.29 -4.62
C LEU A 110 -11.68 17.34 -6.15
N LYS A 111 -10.74 16.61 -6.78
CA LYS A 111 -10.63 16.60 -8.26
C LYS A 111 -11.71 15.77 -8.95
N LYS A 112 -12.63 15.13 -8.21
CA LYS A 112 -13.63 14.16 -8.71
C LYS A 112 -13.05 13.07 -9.63
N LYS A 113 -11.74 12.83 -9.50
CA LYS A 113 -10.94 11.92 -10.31
C LYS A 113 -9.70 11.57 -9.51
N ILE A 114 -9.24 10.33 -9.64
CA ILE A 114 -7.98 9.88 -9.04
C ILE A 114 -6.85 10.79 -9.53
N VAL A 115 -6.20 11.48 -8.59
CA VAL A 115 -5.23 12.51 -8.90
C VAL A 115 -3.99 11.85 -9.50
N LYS A 116 -3.59 12.30 -10.69
CA LYS A 116 -2.32 11.91 -11.32
C LYS A 116 -1.11 12.62 -10.66
N ASN A 117 -1.09 12.73 -9.33
CA ASN A 117 0.10 13.20 -8.63
C ASN A 117 1.17 12.11 -8.74
N LYS A 118 2.41 12.52 -9.05
CA LYS A 118 3.46 11.58 -9.43
C LYS A 118 3.93 10.75 -8.24
N ILE A 119 3.92 11.30 -7.02
CA ILE A 119 4.48 10.63 -5.84
C ILE A 119 3.41 9.90 -5.02
N GLY A 120 2.28 10.55 -4.74
CA GLY A 120 1.20 9.97 -3.91
C GLY A 120 0.66 8.64 -4.43
N LYS A 121 0.65 8.45 -5.76
CA LYS A 121 0.22 7.20 -6.39
C LYS A 121 1.10 5.99 -6.04
N TYR A 122 2.40 6.19 -5.83
CA TYR A 122 3.34 5.08 -5.59
C TYR A 122 3.62 4.83 -4.11
N VAL A 123 2.95 5.53 -3.20
CA VAL A 123 3.10 5.32 -1.75
C VAL A 123 2.85 3.86 -1.38
N GLY A 124 1.77 3.26 -1.90
CA GLY A 124 1.48 1.83 -1.70
C GLY A 124 2.65 0.94 -2.12
N ALA A 125 3.13 1.09 -3.35
CA ALA A 125 4.26 0.32 -3.87
C ALA A 125 5.56 0.50 -3.05
N VAL A 126 5.85 1.71 -2.57
CA VAL A 126 6.99 1.98 -1.68
C VAL A 126 6.81 1.27 -0.34
N CYS A 127 5.61 1.31 0.24
CA CYS A 127 5.33 0.59 1.49
C CYS A 127 5.40 -0.93 1.30
N PHE A 128 4.85 -1.50 0.22
CA PHE A 128 4.91 -2.93 -0.08
C PHE A 128 6.34 -3.43 -0.30
N SER A 129 7.13 -2.70 -1.08
CA SER A 129 8.55 -3.03 -1.28
C SER A 129 9.33 -2.92 0.03
N GLY A 130 9.09 -1.88 0.83
CA GLY A 130 9.66 -1.74 2.16
C GLY A 130 9.29 -2.90 3.10
N ILE A 131 8.02 -3.31 3.11
CA ILE A 131 7.57 -4.47 3.91
C ILE A 131 8.30 -5.74 3.46
N THR A 132 8.38 -5.97 2.15
CA THR A 132 9.06 -7.13 1.57
C THR A 132 10.54 -7.16 1.96
N VAL A 133 11.24 -6.02 1.90
CA VAL A 133 12.64 -5.90 2.30
C VAL A 133 12.81 -6.21 3.79
N ILE A 134 11.95 -5.67 4.66
CA ILE A 134 12.04 -5.90 6.11
C ILE A 134 11.77 -7.37 6.46
N ILE A 135 10.80 -8.03 5.82
CA ILE A 135 10.55 -9.46 6.05
C ILE A 135 11.73 -10.29 5.52
N PHE A 136 12.24 -9.97 4.34
CA PHE A 136 13.36 -10.68 3.73
C PHE A 136 14.63 -10.58 4.58
N THR A 137 14.96 -9.41 5.11
CA THR A 137 16.17 -9.22 5.92
C THR A 137 16.13 -9.97 7.23
N ARG A 138 14.95 -10.31 7.76
CA ARG A 138 14.83 -11.18 8.94
C ARG A 138 15.19 -12.65 8.68
N LEU A 139 15.35 -13.05 7.43
CA LEU A 139 15.95 -14.34 7.07
C LEU A 139 17.49 -14.30 7.18
N CYS A 140 18.09 -13.11 7.29
CA CYS A 140 19.52 -12.91 7.42
C CYS A 140 19.97 -12.80 8.90
N PRO A 141 21.29 -12.91 9.18
CA PRO A 141 21.85 -12.76 10.52
C PRO A 141 21.49 -11.43 11.20
N LYS A 142 21.50 -11.45 12.55
CA LYS A 142 20.95 -10.35 13.37
C LYS A 142 21.58 -8.97 13.10
N GLU A 143 22.87 -8.95 12.80
CA GLU A 143 23.65 -7.72 12.55
C GLU A 143 23.21 -7.00 11.26
N ILE A 144 22.80 -7.76 10.24
CA ILE A 144 22.44 -7.23 8.93
C ILE A 144 21.01 -6.66 8.97
N TYR A 145 20.05 -7.37 9.59
CA TYR A 145 18.65 -6.93 9.50
C TYR A 145 18.37 -5.63 10.26
N SER A 146 18.99 -5.38 11.42
CA SER A 146 18.70 -4.17 12.21
C SER A 146 19.07 -2.89 11.47
N SER A 147 20.25 -2.89 10.82
CA SER A 147 20.73 -1.76 10.02
C SER A 147 19.86 -1.52 8.79
N VAL A 148 19.56 -2.59 8.04
CA VAL A 148 18.75 -2.49 6.81
C VAL A 148 17.30 -2.10 7.14
N GLN A 149 16.73 -2.60 8.23
CA GLN A 149 15.39 -2.24 8.69
C GLN A 149 15.30 -0.73 8.98
N ASN A 150 16.24 -0.18 9.75
CA ASN A 150 16.25 1.25 10.06
C ASN A 150 16.39 2.11 8.81
N LEU A 151 17.29 1.74 7.89
CA LEU A 151 17.46 2.45 6.62
C LEU A 151 16.19 2.42 5.78
N THR A 152 15.53 1.26 5.72
CA THR A 152 14.26 1.09 4.99
C THR A 152 13.16 1.97 5.60
N LEU A 153 13.04 2.01 6.94
CA LEU A 153 12.06 2.84 7.63
C LEU A 153 12.30 4.34 7.42
N ILE A 154 13.56 4.78 7.43
CA ILE A 154 13.93 6.17 7.11
C ILE A 154 13.53 6.51 5.68
N PHE A 155 13.83 5.63 4.72
CA PHE A 155 13.46 5.84 3.32
C PHE A 155 11.94 5.96 3.13
N ILE A 156 11.17 5.03 3.71
CA ILE A 156 9.70 5.07 3.70
C ILE A 156 9.18 6.37 4.33
N SER A 157 9.75 6.77 5.46
CA SER A 157 9.33 7.98 6.17
C SER A 157 9.56 9.25 5.34
N ILE A 158 10.74 9.38 4.72
CA ILE A 158 11.04 10.49 3.80
C ILE A 158 10.05 10.51 2.64
N TYR A 159 9.77 9.34 2.04
CA TYR A 159 8.83 9.23 0.93
C TYR A 159 7.41 9.67 1.33
N LEU A 160 6.93 9.20 2.49
CA LEU A 160 5.62 9.55 3.02
C LEU A 160 5.51 11.06 3.29
N ILE A 161 6.54 11.67 3.88
CA ILE A 161 6.57 13.12 4.14
C ILE A 161 6.50 13.90 2.82
N ILE A 162 7.30 13.53 1.82
CA ILE A 162 7.26 14.16 0.49
C ILE A 162 5.87 14.02 -0.13
N SER A 163 5.27 12.83 -0.05
CA SER A 163 3.92 12.57 -0.54
C SER A 163 2.88 13.47 0.14
N ILE A 164 2.91 13.60 1.47
CA ILE A 164 1.99 14.46 2.22
C ILE A 164 2.13 15.91 1.77
N ILE A 165 3.37 16.41 1.64
CA ILE A 165 3.63 17.78 1.20
C ILE A 165 3.08 18.01 -0.22
N GLU A 166 3.30 17.09 -1.16
CA GLU A 166 2.77 17.19 -2.53
C GLU A 166 1.23 17.19 -2.56
N ASN A 167 0.60 16.32 -1.76
CA ASN A 167 -0.85 16.24 -1.64
C ASN A 167 -1.42 17.54 -1.07
N ILE A 168 -0.87 18.07 0.02
CA ILE A 168 -1.30 19.35 0.62
C ILE A 168 -1.14 20.52 -0.36
N ARG A 169 0.00 20.62 -1.06
CA ARG A 169 0.22 21.66 -2.08
C ARG A 169 -0.82 21.57 -3.20
N SER A 170 -1.20 20.36 -3.59
CA SER A 170 -2.20 20.14 -4.63
C SER A 170 -3.60 20.54 -4.18
N ILE A 171 -3.97 20.21 -2.95
CA ILE A 171 -5.22 20.64 -2.30
C ILE A 171 -5.32 22.17 -2.27
N ALA A 172 -4.27 22.84 -1.81
CA ALA A 172 -4.25 24.30 -1.71
C ALA A 172 -4.38 25.00 -3.08
N LYS A 173 -3.87 24.40 -4.15
CA LYS A 173 -4.03 24.90 -5.52
C LYS A 173 -5.46 24.72 -6.03
N GLU A 174 -6.07 23.57 -5.76
CA GLU A 174 -7.43 23.27 -6.23
C GLU A 174 -8.48 24.18 -5.58
N ILE A 175 -8.40 24.37 -4.25
CA ILE A 175 -9.33 25.25 -3.51
C ILE A 175 -9.26 26.69 -4.04
N LYS A 176 -8.07 27.18 -4.39
CA LYS A 176 -7.90 28.52 -4.99
C LYS A 176 -8.50 28.64 -6.38
N TYR A 177 -8.59 27.55 -7.13
CA TYR A 177 -9.19 27.55 -8.47
C TYR A 177 -10.71 27.60 -8.40
N GLU A 178 -11.34 26.87 -7.48
CA GLU A 178 -12.80 26.90 -7.30
C GLU A 178 -13.36 28.24 -6.79
N GLN A 179 -12.52 29.08 -6.18
CA GLN A 179 -12.90 30.42 -5.70
C GLN A 179 -12.78 31.53 -6.76
N LYS A 180 -12.33 31.21 -7.98
CA LYS A 180 -12.13 32.14 -9.10
C LYS A 180 -13.17 31.94 -10.18
#